data_AF-A0A0D0CE18-F1
#
_entry.id   AF-A0A0D0CE18-F1
#
_cell.length_a   1.000
_cell.length_b   1.000
_cell.length_c   1.000
_cell.angle_alpha   90.00
_cell.angle_beta   90.00
_cell.angle_gamma   90.00
#
_symmetry.space_group_name_H-M   'P 1'
#
loop_
_entity.id
_entity.type
_entity.pdbx_description
1 polymer ?
#
loop_
_entity_poly.entity_id
_entity_poly.type
_entity_poly.pdbx_seq_one_letter_code
_entity_poly.pdbx_strand_id
1 'polypeptide(L)'
;WNAIARHVPGCTNKSCRKQWIGKLAAHHVIRAWTAEEDLRLRNAVETYGKRWSLVATMYDSVTELECSKCWMERLDPSIDHSKWSPEQDQLLPPPAD
;
A
#
# COMPACT_ATOMS: atom_id res chain seq x y z
N TRP A 1 -19.14 -3.96 -16.75
CA TRP A 1 -18.38 -5.08 -17.35
C TRP A 1 -19.14 -5.79 -18.48
N ASN A 2 -20.36 -6.30 -18.26
CA ASN A 2 -21.18 -6.91 -19.32
C ASN A 2 -21.40 -6.00 -20.55
N ALA A 3 -21.65 -4.70 -20.35
CA ALA A 3 -21.81 -3.75 -21.46
C ALA A 3 -20.49 -3.49 -22.23
N ILE A 4 -19.35 -3.52 -21.54
CA ILE A 4 -18.02 -3.25 -22.11
C ILE A 4 -17.50 -4.48 -22.87
N ALA A 5 -17.79 -5.69 -22.38
CA ALA A 5 -17.38 -6.95 -23.02
C ALA A 5 -18.02 -7.16 -24.40
N ARG A 6 -19.13 -6.48 -24.71
CA ARG A 6 -19.80 -6.55 -26.03
C ARG A 6 -19.00 -5.87 -27.16
N HIS A 7 -17.99 -5.08 -26.83
CA HIS A 7 -17.18 -4.35 -27.82
C HIS A 7 -15.73 -4.85 -27.91
N VAL A 8 -15.39 -5.93 -27.19
CA VAL A 8 -14.06 -6.54 -27.23
C VAL A 8 -14.19 -8.02 -27.59
N PRO A 9 -14.06 -8.39 -28.89
CA PRO A 9 -14.23 -9.77 -29.32
C PRO A 9 -13.18 -10.69 -28.66
N GLY A 10 -13.64 -11.82 -28.11
CA GLY A 10 -12.78 -12.84 -27.47
C GLY A 10 -12.48 -12.62 -25.97
N CYS A 11 -12.95 -11.53 -25.36
CA CYS A 11 -12.71 -11.27 -23.94
C CYS A 11 -13.92 -11.66 -23.09
N THR A 12 -13.75 -12.65 -22.20
CA THR A 12 -14.75 -12.97 -21.17
C THR A 12 -14.75 -11.90 -20.07
N ASN A 13 -15.87 -11.75 -19.32
CA ASN A 13 -15.98 -10.79 -18.20
C ASN A 13 -14.79 -10.85 -17.22
N LYS A 14 -14.25 -12.05 -16.98
CA LYS A 14 -13.07 -12.26 -16.12
C LYS A 14 -11.80 -11.63 -16.73
N SER A 15 -11.58 -11.78 -18.04
CA SER A 15 -10.42 -11.23 -18.74
C SER A 15 -10.51 -9.71 -18.88
N CYS A 16 -11.70 -9.16 -19.19
CA CYS A 16 -11.93 -7.70 -19.22
C CYS A 16 -11.65 -7.04 -17.87
N ARG A 17 -12.14 -7.62 -16.77
CA ARG A 17 -11.90 -7.08 -15.42
C ARG A 17 -10.43 -7.17 -15.05
N LYS A 18 -9.75 -8.28 -15.37
CA LYS A 18 -8.30 -8.45 -15.13
C LYS A 18 -7.47 -7.43 -15.90
N GLN A 19 -7.78 -7.19 -17.17
CA GLN A 19 -7.11 -6.16 -17.96
C GLN A 19 -7.40 -4.75 -17.46
N TRP A 20 -8.64 -4.45 -17.08
CA TRP A 20 -8.97 -3.13 -16.55
C TRP A 20 -8.31 -2.87 -15.21
N ILE A 21 -8.31 -3.84 -14.29
CA ILE A 21 -7.56 -3.76 -13.03
C ILE A 21 -6.06 -3.64 -13.32
N GLY A 22 -5.52 -4.38 -14.28
CA GLY A 22 -4.12 -4.27 -14.68
C GLY A 22 -3.75 -2.90 -15.26
N LYS A 23 -4.62 -2.32 -16.11
CA LYS A 23 -4.44 -0.96 -16.64
C LYS A 23 -4.61 0.10 -15.56
N LEU A 24 -5.60 -0.02 -14.68
CA LEU A 24 -5.76 0.87 -13.54
C LEU A 24 -4.55 0.75 -12.59
N ALA A 25 -4.06 -0.46 -12.32
CA ALA A 25 -2.88 -0.69 -11.51
C ALA A 25 -1.60 -0.14 -12.16
N ALA A 26 -1.49 -0.18 -13.49
CA ALA A 26 -0.40 0.45 -14.24
C ALA A 26 -0.51 1.99 -14.21
N HIS A 27 -1.73 2.54 -14.09
CA HIS A 27 -1.96 3.97 -13.89
C HIS A 27 -1.88 4.41 -12.43
N HIS A 28 -1.99 3.47 -11.47
CA HIS A 28 -1.53 3.65 -10.10
C HIS A 28 -0.01 3.63 -10.11
N VAL A 29 0.58 4.73 -10.59
CA VAL A 29 1.97 5.04 -10.33
C VAL A 29 2.11 5.12 -8.81
N ILE A 30 2.63 4.07 -8.19
CA ILE A 30 3.05 4.11 -6.79
C ILE A 30 4.13 5.19 -6.77
N ARG A 31 3.80 6.38 -6.27
CA ARG A 31 4.79 7.46 -6.15
C ARG A 31 5.93 6.91 -5.29
N ALA A 32 7.16 7.06 -5.77
CA ALA A 32 8.30 6.79 -4.92
C ALA A 32 8.37 7.90 -3.87
N TRP A 33 8.30 7.51 -2.60
CA TRP A 33 8.55 8.41 -1.49
C TRP A 33 10.02 8.82 -1.47
N THR A 34 10.27 10.11 -1.34
CA THR A 34 11.61 10.68 -1.18
C THR A 34 12.07 10.63 0.27
N ALA A 35 13.39 10.69 0.49
CA ALA A 35 13.96 10.72 1.84
C ALA A 35 13.47 11.92 2.67
N GLU A 36 13.21 13.06 2.01
CA GLU A 36 12.65 14.25 2.65
C GLU A 36 11.22 14.02 3.13
N GLU A 37 10.40 13.36 2.31
CA GLU A 37 9.03 12.99 2.70
C GLU A 37 9.03 11.97 3.83
N ASP A 38 9.95 11.01 3.82
CA ASP A 38 10.10 10.04 4.91
C ASP A 38 10.47 10.71 6.23
N LEU A 39 11.32 11.75 6.18
CA LEU A 39 11.68 12.54 7.36
C LEU A 39 10.49 13.36 7.86
N ARG A 40 9.75 14.01 6.95
CA ARG A 40 8.52 14.74 7.29
C ARG A 40 7.48 13.80 7.90
N LEU A 41 7.36 12.58 7.41
CA LEU A 41 6.36 11.62 7.87
C LEU A 41 6.70 11.17 9.29
N ARG A 42 7.98 10.93 9.57
CA ARG A 42 8.48 10.67 10.93
C ARG A 42 8.19 11.81 11.89
N ASN A 43 8.57 13.03 11.54
CA ASN A 43 8.32 14.19 12.40
C ASN A 43 6.81 14.43 12.63
N ALA A 44 5.98 14.26 11.59
CA ALA A 44 4.54 14.44 11.70
C ALA A 44 3.91 13.35 12.58
N VAL A 45 4.35 12.09 12.49
CA VAL A 45 3.85 11.01 13.36
C VAL A 45 4.36 11.17 14.79
N GLU A 46 5.56 11.71 15.00
CA GLU A 46 6.05 12.05 16.35
C GLU A 46 5.22 13.17 16.98
N THR A 47 4.88 14.21 16.21
CA THR A 47 4.12 15.37 16.68
C THR A 47 2.64 15.08 16.87
N TYR A 48 2.02 14.42 15.88
CA TYR A 48 0.58 14.22 15.83
C TYR A 48 0.15 12.78 16.15
N GLY A 49 1.07 11.82 16.26
CA GLY A 49 0.72 10.40 16.35
C GLY A 49 0.20 9.84 15.01
N LYS A 50 -0.38 8.64 15.05
CA LYS A 50 -0.97 7.94 13.87
C LYS A 50 -2.31 8.55 13.41
N ARG A 51 -2.51 9.87 13.59
CA ARG A 51 -3.67 10.63 13.10
C ARG A 51 -3.46 10.99 11.63
N TRP A 52 -3.63 10.01 10.74
CA TRP A 52 -3.27 10.12 9.32
C TRP A 52 -3.91 11.29 8.59
N SER A 53 -5.14 11.65 8.95
CA SER A 53 -5.82 12.80 8.35
C SER A 53 -5.11 14.12 8.66
N LEU A 54 -4.47 14.27 9.83
CA LEU A 54 -3.63 15.43 10.18
C LEU A 54 -2.21 15.32 9.61
N VAL A 55 -1.69 14.10 9.51
CA VAL A 55 -0.36 13.86 8.93
C VAL A 55 -0.37 14.17 7.43
N ALA A 56 -1.43 13.78 6.72
CA ALA A 56 -1.60 14.03 5.29
C ALA A 56 -1.69 15.52 4.95
N THR A 57 -2.20 16.38 5.86
CA THR A 57 -2.24 17.84 5.61
C THR A 57 -0.86 18.48 5.52
N MET A 58 0.21 17.77 5.92
CA MET A 58 1.59 18.23 5.75
C MET A 58 2.12 18.00 4.31
N TYR A 59 1.33 17.36 3.46
CA TYR A 59 1.67 17.03 2.08
C TYR A 59 0.64 17.58 1.12
N ASP A 60 1.11 18.11 0.01
CA ASP A 60 0.25 18.67 -1.03
C ASP A 60 -0.40 17.57 -1.91
N SER A 61 0.30 16.44 -2.05
CA SER A 61 -0.04 15.38 -3.01
C SER A 61 0.00 13.96 -2.44
N VAL A 62 -0.06 13.82 -1.11
CA VAL A 62 -0.06 12.51 -0.43
C VAL A 62 -1.34 12.36 0.37
N THR A 63 -2.01 11.23 0.22
CA THR A 63 -3.23 10.90 0.95
C THR A 63 -2.96 10.26 2.31
N GLU A 64 -3.95 10.30 3.21
CA GLU A 64 -3.85 9.65 4.53
C GLU A 64 -3.57 8.14 4.44
N LEU A 65 -4.10 7.49 3.41
CA LEU A 65 -3.88 6.07 3.14
C LEU A 65 -2.42 5.79 2.75
N GLU A 66 -1.83 6.65 1.92
CA GLU A 66 -0.42 6.54 1.54
C GLU A 66 0.50 6.78 2.73
N CYS A 67 0.21 7.78 3.57
CA CYS A 67 0.95 8.02 4.81
C CYS A 67 0.91 6.79 5.74
N SER A 68 -0.30 6.25 5.96
CA SER A 68 -0.49 5.09 6.83
C SER A 68 0.26 3.86 6.30
N LYS A 69 0.14 3.58 5.00
CA LYS A 69 0.83 2.46 4.35
C LYS A 69 2.35 2.59 4.44
N CYS A 70 2.89 3.76 4.08
CA CYS A 70 4.34 4.00 4.15
C CYS A 70 4.87 3.84 5.58
N TRP A 71 4.10 4.28 6.58
CA TRP A 71 4.46 4.07 7.97
C TRP A 71 4.50 2.58 8.33
N MET A 72 3.40 1.84 8.10
CA MET A 72 3.28 0.43 8.49
C MET A 72 4.20 -0.53 7.74
N GLU A 73 4.66 -0.17 6.54
CA GLU A 73 5.53 -1.04 5.74
C GLU A 73 7.02 -0.69 5.88
N ARG A 74 7.37 0.55 6.26
CA ARG A 74 8.74 1.04 6.10
C ARG A 74 9.27 1.97 7.18
N LEU A 75 8.44 2.81 7.79
CA LEU A 75 8.93 3.86 8.71
C LEU A 75 8.61 3.61 10.18
N ASP A 76 7.67 2.71 10.49
CA ASP A 76 7.38 2.35 11.87
C ASP A 76 8.62 1.67 12.48
N PRO A 77 9.24 2.25 13.53
CA PRO A 77 10.42 1.67 14.16
C PRO A 77 10.16 0.31 14.82
N SER A 78 8.89 -0.09 14.99
CA SER A 78 8.54 -1.44 15.44
C SER A 78 8.63 -2.50 14.35
N ILE A 79 8.87 -2.12 13.09
CA ILE A 79 9.02 -3.08 12.00
C ILE A 79 10.43 -3.63 12.07
N ASP A 80 10.52 -4.90 12.43
CA ASP A 80 11.78 -5.63 12.35
C ASP A 80 12.05 -5.97 10.88
N HIS A 81 12.93 -5.20 10.24
CA HIS A 81 13.35 -5.42 8.86
C HIS A 81 14.38 -6.55 8.72
N SER A 82 14.63 -7.31 9.79
CA SER A 82 15.56 -8.44 9.76
C SER A 82 15.04 -9.58 8.89
N LYS A 83 15.98 -10.39 8.39
CA LYS A 83 15.66 -11.60 7.63
C LYS A 83 14.91 -12.56 8.55
N TRP A 84 13.72 -13.00 8.13
CA TRP A 84 12.90 -13.97 8.86
C TRP A 84 13.75 -15.16 9.31
N SER A 85 13.85 -15.39 10.62
CA SER A 85 14.57 -16.52 11.18
C SER A 85 13.71 -17.79 11.09
N PRO A 86 14.28 -18.97 10.81
CA PRO A 86 13.55 -20.24 10.93
C PRO A 86 12.94 -20.45 12.33
N GLU A 87 13.46 -19.78 13.35
CA GLU A 87 12.93 -19.80 14.72
C GLU A 87 11.58 -19.07 14.83
N GLN A 88 11.39 -18.01 14.04
CA GLN A 88 10.12 -17.27 13.98
C GLN A 88 9.05 -18.09 13.24
N ASP A 89 9.46 -18.93 12.29
CA ASP A 89 8.57 -19.87 11.59
C ASP A 89 7.95 -20.89 12.55
N GLN A 90 8.74 -21.38 13.52
CA GLN A 90 8.29 -22.29 14.57
C GLN A 90 7.31 -21.68 15.58
N LEU A 91 7.27 -20.35 15.68
CA LEU A 91 6.34 -19.63 16.55
C LEU A 91 5.00 -19.30 15.85
N LEU A 92 4.89 -19.53 14.55
CA LEU A 92 3.63 -19.36 13.85
C LEU A 92 2.63 -20.42 14.32
N PRO A 93 1.39 -20.02 14.67
CA PRO A 93 0.37 -20.99 15.02
C PRO A 93 0.13 -21.92 13.82
N PRO A 94 -0.12 -23.22 14.06
CA PRO A 94 -0.48 -24.13 12.99
C PRO A 94 -1.74 -23.60 12.28
N PRO A 95 -1.88 -23.82 10.96
CA PRO A 95 -3.09 -23.44 10.25
C PRO A 95 -4.29 -24.10 10.93
N ALA A 96 -5.28 -23.28 11.29
CA ALA A 96 -6.54 -23.78 11.82
C ALA A 96 -7.27 -24.57 10.72
N ASP A 97 -7.66 -25.80 11.03
CA ASP A 97 -8.54 -26.66 10.20
C ASP A 97 -9.99 -26.19 10.28
#